data_AF-A0A956SIF2-F1
#
_entry.id   AF-A0A956SIF2-F1
#
_cell.length_a   1.000
_cell.length_b   1.000
_cell.length_c   1.000
_cell.angle_alpha   90.00
_cell.angle_beta   90.00
_cell.angle_gamma   90.00
#
_symmetry.space_group_name_H-M   'P 1'
#
loop_
_entity.id
_entity.type
_entity.pdbx_description
1 polymer ?
#
loop_
_entity_poly.entity_id
_entity_poly.type
_entity_poly.pdbx_seq_one_letter_code
_entity_poly.pdbx_strand_id
1 'polypeptide(L)'
;MSDTRWRVAAAGWVALVLALTLWPNPGAAQAIAETPWWCIVCGAHGGADVFQNLLLLLPLGFCLGRGGWPRGRSLLVVFLLPIGIEALQGLAIPGRDAALGDVLANAVGGVLGLAIGARLRHRPIATARLAPAAVGLFALQLAGSSWLLEPELAGPRPWVEHPIPRDPGRPIYAGAVARAAPPRADQVSWTVTWAPADEPAMTPIARLEDAKGSVLTALDRRGDHLGIEVRIRAAALRLRNPAWLVPVPPARPGDTLTVSLRREAGRIHLGVRTAQDSTARSVAVGSQHGWALINPFSPSQRSDASWARWTVAWLLGWGMLLGWAAAGTGRPLLWGVGAVGLLLLGTAMSHTLASPAEVGSLLLGWLLAWRLSSGR
;
A
#
# COMPACT_ATOMS: atom_id res chain seq x y z
N MET A 1 33.14 7.18 -8.24
CA MET A 1 31.88 7.95 -8.15
C MET A 1 32.10 9.05 -7.13
N SER A 2 32.03 10.33 -7.49
CA SER A 2 32.37 11.42 -6.55
C SER A 2 31.34 11.56 -5.43
N ASP A 3 31.79 11.94 -4.24
CA ASP A 3 30.94 12.21 -3.07
C ASP A 3 29.84 13.23 -3.42
N THR A 4 30.10 14.16 -4.34
CA THR A 4 29.14 15.18 -4.84
C THR A 4 27.82 14.61 -5.33
N ARG A 5 27.82 13.50 -6.08
CA ARG A 5 26.56 12.94 -6.63
C ARG A 5 25.61 12.45 -5.53
N TRP A 6 26.16 11.87 -4.48
CA TRP A 6 25.39 11.41 -3.31
C TRP A 6 24.83 12.56 -2.48
N ARG A 7 25.55 13.70 -2.45
CA ARG A 7 25.05 14.93 -1.81
C ARG A 7 23.86 15.50 -2.56
N VAL A 8 23.94 15.55 -3.90
CA VAL A 8 22.82 15.98 -4.75
C VAL A 8 21.63 15.05 -4.59
N ALA A 9 21.86 13.73 -4.59
CA ALA A 9 20.81 12.74 -4.36
C ALA A 9 20.14 12.91 -2.98
N ALA A 10 20.93 13.13 -1.92
CA ALA A 10 20.40 13.40 -0.58
C ALA A 10 19.53 14.66 -0.55
N ALA A 11 19.99 15.76 -1.16
CA ALA A 11 19.24 17.02 -1.22
C ALA A 11 17.93 16.86 -2.01
N GLY A 12 17.97 16.20 -3.17
CA GLY A 12 16.77 15.89 -3.96
C GLY A 12 15.79 15.01 -3.19
N TRP A 13 16.29 14.06 -2.39
CA TRP A 13 15.45 13.22 -1.55
C TRP A 13 14.81 13.99 -0.40
N VAL A 14 15.53 14.91 0.25
CA VAL A 14 14.93 15.81 1.26
C VAL A 14 13.79 16.60 0.64
N ALA A 15 13.97 17.18 -0.54
CA ALA A 15 12.93 17.93 -1.24
C ALA A 15 11.70 17.05 -1.52
N LEU A 16 11.90 15.79 -1.96
CA LEU A 16 10.82 14.83 -2.17
C LEU A 16 10.07 14.51 -0.86
N VAL A 17 10.80 14.23 0.22
CA VAL A 17 10.21 13.94 1.53
C VAL A 17 9.33 15.11 1.99
N LEU A 18 9.86 16.33 1.95
CA LEU A 18 9.11 17.53 2.32
C LEU A 18 7.86 17.72 1.45
N ALA A 19 7.96 17.49 0.13
CA ALA A 19 6.81 17.60 -0.76
C ALA A 19 5.70 16.57 -0.45
N LEU A 20 6.08 15.35 -0.05
CA LEU A 20 5.14 14.28 0.27
C LEU A 20 4.50 14.42 1.65
N THR A 21 5.26 14.86 2.65
CA THR A 21 4.78 14.93 4.05
C THR A 21 4.05 16.24 4.36
N LEU A 22 4.46 17.35 3.75
CA LEU A 22 3.89 18.67 4.05
C LEU A 22 2.67 19.02 3.19
N TRP A 23 2.17 18.09 2.37
CA TRP A 23 0.94 18.29 1.62
C TRP A 23 -0.28 18.25 2.56
N PRO A 24 -1.16 19.26 2.60
CA PRO A 24 -2.30 19.27 3.52
C PRO A 24 -3.35 18.21 3.19
N ASN A 25 -4.08 17.73 4.20
CA ASN A 25 -5.17 16.77 4.02
C ASN A 25 -6.39 17.12 4.92
N PRO A 26 -7.11 18.21 4.62
CA PRO A 26 -8.14 18.74 5.52
C PRO A 26 -9.27 17.76 5.80
N GLY A 27 -9.55 16.83 4.86
CA GLY A 27 -10.58 15.80 5.04
C GLY A 27 -10.28 14.75 6.13
N ALA A 28 -9.06 14.72 6.67
CA ALA A 28 -8.67 13.81 7.75
C ALA A 28 -8.64 14.49 9.13
N ALA A 29 -8.87 15.80 9.23
CA ALA A 29 -8.65 16.56 10.47
C ALA A 29 -9.43 16.01 11.68
N GLN A 30 -10.67 15.54 11.47
CA GLN A 30 -11.48 15.02 12.56
C GLN A 30 -10.98 13.67 13.08
N ALA A 31 -10.58 12.75 12.19
CA ALA A 31 -10.03 11.46 12.58
C ALA A 31 -8.68 11.60 13.31
N ILE A 32 -7.93 12.65 12.98
CA ILE A 32 -6.62 12.93 13.56
C ILE A 32 -6.74 13.49 14.98
N ALA A 33 -7.77 14.29 15.27
CA ALA A 33 -7.99 14.86 16.60
C ALA A 33 -8.17 13.79 17.70
N GLU A 34 -8.51 12.56 17.32
CA GLU A 34 -8.69 11.43 18.23
C GLU A 34 -7.37 10.68 18.54
N THR A 35 -6.31 10.89 17.75
CA THR A 35 -5.03 10.21 17.93
C THR A 35 -4.11 11.01 18.86
N PRO A 36 -3.65 10.43 19.98
CA PRO A 36 -2.68 11.10 20.83
C PRO A 36 -1.30 11.17 20.17
N TRP A 37 -0.63 12.31 20.28
CA TRP A 37 0.70 12.53 19.69
C TRP A 37 1.78 11.55 20.18
N TRP A 38 1.64 10.97 21.37
CA TRP A 38 2.58 9.98 21.92
C TRP A 38 2.38 8.56 21.37
N CYS A 39 1.42 8.35 20.49
CA CYS A 39 1.17 7.02 19.96
C CYS A 39 2.27 6.58 18.97
N ILE A 40 2.73 5.33 19.14
CA ILE A 40 3.77 4.74 18.29
C ILE A 40 3.15 3.99 17.10
N VAL A 41 2.07 3.25 17.33
CA VAL A 41 1.34 2.51 16.28
C VAL A 41 -0.14 2.70 16.51
N CYS A 42 -0.71 3.74 15.88
CA CYS A 42 -2.12 4.12 16.04
C CYS A 42 -2.96 3.90 14.79
N GLY A 43 -4.28 3.90 14.99
CA GLY A 43 -5.26 3.75 13.94
C GLY A 43 -5.31 2.35 13.32
N ALA A 44 -6.23 2.19 12.36
CA ALA A 44 -6.44 0.95 11.63
C ALA A 44 -5.26 0.57 10.71
N HIS A 45 -4.37 1.52 10.40
CA HIS A 45 -3.29 1.37 9.42
C HIS A 45 -1.89 1.63 10.00
N GLY A 46 -1.73 1.68 11.32
CA GLY A 46 -0.47 2.07 11.95
C GLY A 46 0.74 1.20 11.54
N GLY A 47 0.53 -0.06 11.15
CA GLY A 47 1.62 -0.89 10.64
C GLY A 47 2.09 -0.46 9.24
N ALA A 48 1.16 -0.08 8.36
CA ALA A 48 1.49 0.47 7.06
C ALA A 48 2.21 1.82 7.20
N ASP A 49 1.77 2.66 8.13
CA ASP A 49 2.34 3.98 8.34
C ASP A 49 3.78 3.88 8.88
N VAL A 50 4.05 2.96 9.83
CA VAL A 50 5.42 2.63 10.26
C VAL A 50 6.29 2.17 9.08
N PHE A 51 5.78 1.27 8.23
CA PHE A 51 6.54 0.76 7.09
C PHE A 51 6.83 1.85 6.06
N GLN A 52 5.85 2.71 5.76
CA GLN A 52 6.02 3.86 4.86
C GLN A 52 7.10 4.82 5.39
N ASN A 53 7.06 5.16 6.68
CA ASN A 53 8.02 6.06 7.30
C ASN A 53 9.44 5.48 7.34
N LEU A 54 9.58 4.17 7.60
CA LEU A 54 10.87 3.48 7.46
C LEU A 54 11.43 3.62 6.04
N LEU A 55 10.61 3.37 5.01
CA LEU A 55 11.02 3.48 3.62
C LEU A 55 11.27 4.92 3.16
N LEU A 56 10.64 5.89 3.80
CA LEU A 56 10.72 7.29 3.40
C LEU A 56 12.11 7.88 3.66
N LEU A 57 12.72 7.64 4.82
CA LEU A 57 14.06 8.18 5.15
C LEU A 57 15.23 7.21 4.90
N LEU A 58 14.97 5.93 4.64
CA LEU A 58 16.04 4.97 4.32
C LEU A 58 16.91 5.41 3.14
N PRO A 59 16.37 5.89 2.00
CA PRO A 59 17.19 6.35 0.89
C PRO A 59 18.00 7.62 1.21
N LEU A 60 17.47 8.53 2.04
CA LEU A 60 18.22 9.70 2.52
C LEU A 60 19.44 9.26 3.34
N GLY A 61 19.22 8.40 4.34
CA GLY A 61 20.28 7.84 5.16
C GLY A 61 21.35 7.17 4.30
N PHE A 62 20.92 6.35 3.34
CA PHE A 62 21.82 5.70 2.40
C PHE A 62 22.70 6.69 1.65
N CYS A 63 22.12 7.76 1.10
CA CYS A 63 22.87 8.80 0.39
C CYS A 63 23.86 9.53 1.31
N LEU A 64 23.48 9.85 2.54
CA LEU A 64 24.37 10.51 3.53
C LEU A 64 25.58 9.62 3.88
N GLY A 65 25.34 8.34 4.16
CA GLY A 65 26.38 7.37 4.48
C GLY A 65 27.31 7.10 3.30
N ARG A 66 26.72 6.96 2.11
CA ARG A 66 27.47 6.67 0.88
C ARG A 66 28.28 7.87 0.38
N GLY A 67 27.75 9.08 0.57
CA GLY A 67 28.40 10.35 0.24
C GLY A 67 29.42 10.83 1.26
N GLY A 68 29.66 10.05 2.32
CA GLY A 68 30.78 10.26 3.23
C GLY A 68 30.61 11.39 4.22
N TRP A 69 29.38 11.75 4.56
CA TRP A 69 29.12 12.80 5.54
C TRP A 69 29.65 12.40 6.92
N PRO A 70 30.12 13.36 7.74
CA PRO A 70 30.50 13.08 9.13
C PRO A 70 29.33 12.47 9.89
N ARG A 71 29.57 11.36 10.62
CA ARG A 71 28.51 10.57 11.28
C ARG A 71 27.60 11.42 12.15
N GLY A 72 28.15 12.33 12.95
CA GLY A 72 27.37 13.23 13.81
C GLY A 72 26.42 14.13 13.02
N ARG A 73 26.86 14.67 11.87
CA ARG A 73 26.01 15.51 11.01
C ARG A 73 24.91 14.68 10.33
N SER A 74 25.23 13.47 9.88
CA SER A 74 24.23 12.57 9.28
C SER A 74 23.16 12.16 10.27
N LEU A 75 23.55 11.81 11.50
CA LEU A 75 22.61 11.49 12.57
C LEU A 75 21.74 12.70 12.91
N LEU A 76 22.35 13.88 13.04
CA LEU A 76 21.60 15.12 13.28
C LEU A 76 20.53 15.36 12.21
N VAL A 77 20.85 15.19 10.92
CA VAL A 77 19.86 15.31 9.83
C VAL A 77 18.75 14.27 9.95
N VAL A 78 19.10 13.01 10.19
CA VAL A 78 18.14 11.89 10.30
C VAL A 78 17.18 12.05 11.49
N PHE A 79 17.61 12.70 12.58
CA PHE A 79 16.75 12.96 13.74
C PHE A 79 15.99 14.29 13.65
N LEU A 80 16.65 15.39 13.25
CA LEU A 80 16.02 16.70 13.20
C LEU A 80 15.01 16.84 12.07
N LEU A 81 15.23 16.19 10.92
CA LEU A 81 14.30 16.27 9.80
C LEU A 81 12.89 15.74 10.15
N PRO A 82 12.71 14.52 10.67
CA PRO A 82 11.38 14.04 11.03
C PRO A 82 10.77 14.83 12.20
N ILE A 83 11.55 15.23 13.21
CA ILE A 83 11.05 16.11 14.29
C ILE A 83 10.50 17.42 13.72
N GLY A 84 11.23 18.04 12.78
CA GLY A 84 10.82 19.28 12.14
C GLY A 84 9.57 19.11 11.26
N ILE A 85 9.45 17.99 10.54
CA ILE A 85 8.27 17.67 9.73
C ILE A 85 7.04 17.51 10.63
N GLU A 86 7.13 16.69 11.67
CA GLU A 86 6.01 16.41 12.59
C GLU A 86 5.60 17.66 13.36
N ALA A 87 6.56 18.46 13.83
CA ALA A 87 6.28 19.75 14.46
C ALA A 87 5.56 20.70 13.50
N LEU A 88 6.00 20.79 12.25
CA LEU A 88 5.34 21.64 11.25
C LEU A 88 3.94 21.13 10.92
N GLN A 89 3.75 19.82 10.83
CA GLN A 89 2.45 19.20 10.59
C GLN A 89 1.48 19.51 11.74
N GLY A 90 1.88 19.27 12.98
CA GLY A 90 1.05 19.50 14.15
C GLY A 90 0.75 20.98 14.43
N LEU A 91 1.66 21.90 14.05
CA LEU A 91 1.49 23.33 14.33
C LEU A 91 0.87 24.12 13.18
N ALA A 92 1.07 23.72 11.92
CA ALA A 92 0.77 24.58 10.78
C ALA A 92 0.03 23.92 9.62
N ILE A 93 -0.13 22.59 9.58
CA ILE A 93 -0.70 21.90 8.42
C ILE A 93 -2.01 21.22 8.79
N PRO A 94 -3.17 21.79 8.39
CA PRO A 94 -4.47 21.22 8.70
C PRO A 94 -4.62 19.79 8.17
N GLY A 95 -5.15 18.92 9.03
CA GLY A 95 -5.44 17.53 8.68
C GLY A 95 -4.20 16.65 8.52
N ARG A 96 -3.11 16.96 9.22
CA ARG A 96 -1.97 16.06 9.42
C ARG A 96 -1.83 15.72 10.90
N ASP A 97 -1.54 14.44 11.15
CA ASP A 97 -1.28 13.92 12.49
C ASP A 97 0.20 14.15 12.80
N ALA A 98 0.49 14.53 14.04
CA ALA A 98 1.84 14.63 14.54
C ALA A 98 2.06 13.47 15.51
N ALA A 99 2.74 12.43 15.06
CA ALA A 99 2.86 11.18 15.78
C ALA A 99 4.32 10.88 16.17
N LEU A 100 4.54 10.55 17.44
CA LEU A 100 5.84 10.07 17.93
C LEU A 100 6.29 8.82 17.17
N GLY A 101 5.35 7.95 16.80
CA GLY A 101 5.61 6.78 15.95
C GLY A 101 6.27 7.14 14.63
N ASP A 102 5.85 8.23 14.00
CA ASP A 102 6.34 8.67 12.70
C ASP A 102 7.76 9.24 12.82
N VAL A 103 8.04 10.00 13.88
CA VAL A 103 9.41 10.44 14.20
C VAL A 103 10.34 9.23 14.34
N LEU A 104 9.95 8.24 15.14
CA LEU A 104 10.77 7.06 15.44
C LEU A 104 10.97 6.20 14.20
N ALA A 105 9.92 5.90 13.44
CA ALA A 105 9.99 5.08 12.23
C ALA A 105 10.89 5.74 11.17
N ASN A 106 10.70 7.04 10.91
CA ASN A 106 11.56 7.79 10.00
C ASN A 106 13.03 7.80 10.46
N ALA A 107 13.29 8.06 11.75
CA ALA A 107 14.64 8.05 12.30
C ALA A 107 15.32 6.68 12.17
N VAL A 108 14.61 5.59 12.49
CA VAL A 108 15.11 4.21 12.32
C VAL A 108 15.42 3.95 10.85
N GLY A 109 14.53 4.32 9.92
CA GLY A 109 14.74 4.19 8.48
C GLY A 109 16.01 4.90 8.03
N GLY A 110 16.19 6.17 8.44
CA GLY A 110 17.38 6.96 8.13
C GLY A 110 18.67 6.40 8.74
N VAL A 111 18.64 5.88 9.97
CA VAL A 111 19.80 5.25 10.62
C VAL A 111 20.19 3.95 9.90
N LEU A 112 19.22 3.10 9.55
CA LEU A 112 19.45 1.88 8.77
C LEU A 112 20.05 2.21 7.41
N GLY A 113 19.46 3.18 6.70
CA GLY A 113 19.99 3.70 5.45
C GLY A 113 21.44 4.17 5.60
N LEU A 114 21.72 4.99 6.61
CA LEU A 114 23.05 5.52 6.91
C LEU A 114 24.07 4.40 7.15
N ALA A 115 23.72 3.41 7.95
CA ALA A 115 24.57 2.26 8.23
C ALA A 115 24.89 1.45 6.95
N ILE A 116 23.87 1.19 6.12
CA ILE A 116 24.03 0.49 4.84
C ILE A 116 24.91 1.31 3.89
N GLY A 117 24.62 2.60 3.70
CA GLY A 117 25.36 3.50 2.82
C GLY A 117 26.82 3.65 3.23
N ALA A 118 27.09 3.80 4.54
CA ALA A 118 28.45 3.89 5.08
C ALA A 118 29.22 2.58 4.88
N ARG A 119 28.59 1.42 5.15
CA ARG A 119 29.20 0.10 4.93
C ARG A 119 29.55 -0.14 3.46
N LEU A 120 28.76 0.42 2.54
CA LEU A 120 28.97 0.30 1.10
C LEU A 120 29.81 1.44 0.50
N ARG A 121 30.33 2.38 1.30
CA ARG A 121 31.10 3.53 0.81
C ARG A 121 32.34 3.16 0.02
N HIS A 122 33.10 2.19 0.53
CA HIS A 122 34.36 1.75 -0.10
C HIS A 122 34.20 0.49 -0.94
N ARG A 123 32.99 -0.11 -0.94
CA ARG A 123 32.70 -1.27 -1.76
C ARG A 123 32.15 -0.81 -3.11
N PRO A 124 32.56 -1.44 -4.22
CA PRO A 124 31.85 -1.25 -5.46
C PRO A 124 30.39 -1.63 -5.19
N ILE A 125 29.50 -0.71 -5.52
CA ILE A 125 28.07 -0.82 -5.24
C ILE A 125 27.49 -2.10 -5.85
N ALA A 126 28.03 -2.51 -6.98
CA ALA A 126 27.74 -3.77 -7.64
C ALA A 126 28.66 -4.87 -7.09
N THR A 127 28.39 -5.38 -5.87
CA THR A 127 29.04 -6.63 -5.43
C THR A 127 28.16 -7.82 -5.78
N ALA A 128 28.75 -8.87 -6.34
CA ALA A 128 28.04 -10.13 -6.63
C ALA A 128 27.27 -10.72 -5.43
N ARG A 129 27.66 -10.35 -4.20
CA ARG A 129 27.02 -10.77 -2.95
C ARG A 129 25.65 -10.12 -2.71
N LEU A 130 25.33 -8.98 -3.35
CA LEU A 130 24.04 -8.31 -3.18
C LEU A 130 22.94 -8.93 -4.05
N ALA A 131 23.28 -9.54 -5.18
CA ALA A 131 22.32 -10.18 -6.07
C ALA A 131 21.46 -11.25 -5.38
N PRO A 132 22.01 -12.25 -4.65
CA PRO A 132 21.19 -13.23 -3.95
C PRO A 132 20.33 -12.59 -2.85
N ALA A 133 20.83 -11.56 -2.15
CA ALA A 133 20.05 -10.86 -1.14
C ALA A 133 18.86 -10.09 -1.76
N ALA A 134 19.07 -9.40 -2.88
CA ALA A 134 18.02 -8.69 -3.59
C ALA A 134 16.97 -9.66 -4.15
N VAL A 135 17.40 -10.80 -4.70
CA VAL A 135 16.49 -11.86 -5.15
C VAL A 135 15.72 -12.48 -3.98
N GLY A 136 16.39 -12.76 -2.86
CA GLY A 136 15.74 -13.27 -1.66
C GLY A 136 14.70 -12.30 -1.11
N LEU A 137 15.00 -11.00 -1.10
CA LEU A 137 14.04 -9.96 -0.70
C LEU A 137 12.86 -9.87 -1.66
N PHE A 138 13.09 -9.98 -2.97
CA PHE A 138 12.01 -10.00 -3.95
C PHE A 138 11.12 -11.25 -3.82
N ALA A 139 11.73 -12.43 -3.61
CA ALA A 139 10.98 -13.66 -3.36
C ALA A 139 10.17 -13.57 -2.05
N LEU A 140 10.76 -13.02 -0.99
CA LEU A 140 10.07 -12.77 0.28
C LEU A 140 8.91 -11.79 0.10
N GLN A 141 9.09 -10.72 -0.69
CA GLN A 141 8.03 -9.80 -1.03
C GLN A 141 6.87 -10.51 -1.76
N LEU A 142 7.16 -11.34 -2.75
CA LEU A 142 6.13 -12.07 -3.51
C LEU A 142 5.37 -13.05 -2.62
N ALA A 143 6.09 -13.88 -1.85
CA ALA A 143 5.50 -14.85 -0.93
C ALA A 143 4.70 -14.15 0.18
N GLY A 144 5.27 -13.11 0.78
CA GLY A 144 4.61 -12.30 1.81
C GLY A 144 3.35 -11.63 1.28
N SER A 145 3.39 -11.04 0.08
CA SER A 145 2.21 -10.41 -0.54
C SER A 145 1.11 -11.43 -0.81
N SER A 146 1.49 -12.62 -1.33
CA SER A 146 0.53 -13.71 -1.56
C SER A 146 -0.18 -14.11 -0.27
N TRP A 147 0.60 -14.31 0.80
CA TRP A 147 0.06 -14.70 2.10
C TRP A 147 -0.78 -13.59 2.76
N LEU A 148 -0.32 -12.34 2.72
CA LEU A 148 -0.97 -11.20 3.36
C LEU A 148 -2.29 -10.80 2.69
N LEU A 149 -2.40 -11.00 1.37
CA LEU A 149 -3.62 -10.69 0.59
C LEU A 149 -4.68 -11.80 0.65
N GLU A 150 -4.42 -12.92 1.32
CA GLU A 150 -5.45 -13.93 1.53
C GLU A 150 -6.56 -13.41 2.46
N PRO A 151 -7.85 -13.58 2.08
CA PRO A 151 -8.97 -13.24 2.94
C PRO A 151 -8.94 -14.02 4.25
N GLU A 152 -9.35 -13.35 5.32
CA GLU A 152 -9.47 -13.90 6.67
C GLU A 152 -10.90 -13.65 7.19
N LEU A 153 -11.86 -14.29 6.53
CA LEU A 153 -13.29 -14.17 6.87
C LEU A 153 -13.71 -15.01 8.09
N ALA A 154 -12.84 -15.89 8.58
CA ALA A 154 -13.06 -16.66 9.80
C ALA A 154 -12.66 -15.85 11.04
N GLY A 155 -13.56 -15.00 11.54
CA GLY A 155 -13.41 -14.32 12.84
C GLY A 155 -14.07 -15.06 14.00
N PRO A 156 -13.61 -14.86 15.25
CA PRO A 156 -14.30 -15.37 16.43
C PRO A 156 -15.75 -14.89 16.47
N ARG A 157 -16.65 -15.81 16.82
CA ARG A 157 -18.09 -15.53 16.98
C ARG A 157 -18.40 -15.02 18.40
N PRO A 158 -19.53 -14.31 18.60
CA PRO A 158 -20.54 -13.93 17.62
C PRO A 158 -20.03 -12.85 16.63
N TRP A 159 -20.64 -12.80 15.46
CA TRP A 159 -20.46 -11.69 14.52
C TRP A 159 -21.55 -10.65 14.76
N VAL A 160 -21.19 -9.38 14.74
CA VAL A 160 -22.10 -8.26 15.00
C VAL A 160 -22.26 -7.46 13.72
N GLU A 161 -23.49 -7.35 13.24
CA GLU A 161 -23.84 -6.50 12.09
C GLU A 161 -24.16 -5.09 12.58
N HIS A 162 -23.48 -4.11 12.00
CA HIS A 162 -23.70 -2.69 12.23
C HIS A 162 -24.31 -2.08 10.96
N PRO A 163 -25.65 -2.03 10.85
CA PRO A 163 -26.30 -1.34 9.74
C PRO A 163 -26.12 0.17 9.94
N ILE A 164 -25.67 0.86 8.88
CA ILE A 164 -25.50 2.31 8.83
C ILE A 164 -24.61 2.79 10.00
N PRO A 165 -23.35 2.31 10.10
CA PRO A 165 -22.49 2.66 11.21
C PRO A 165 -22.18 4.16 11.20
N ARG A 166 -22.17 4.77 12.39
CA ARG A 166 -21.86 6.19 12.56
C ARG A 166 -20.36 6.36 12.79
N ASP A 167 -19.65 6.69 11.73
CA ASP A 167 -18.26 7.10 11.82
C ASP A 167 -18.17 8.62 12.03
N PRO A 168 -17.42 9.10 13.04
CA PRO A 168 -17.13 10.52 13.17
C PRO A 168 -16.59 11.12 11.88
N GLY A 169 -17.18 12.25 11.45
CA GLY A 169 -16.74 12.99 10.26
C GLY A 169 -17.10 12.37 8.91
N ARG A 170 -17.91 11.31 8.86
CA ARG A 170 -18.46 10.77 7.62
C ARG A 170 -19.96 11.04 7.51
N PRO A 171 -20.49 11.26 6.30
CA PRO A 171 -21.93 11.36 6.09
C PRO A 171 -22.63 10.07 6.49
N ILE A 172 -23.90 10.19 6.90
CA ILE A 172 -24.75 9.05 7.25
C ILE A 172 -25.47 8.59 5.98
N TYR A 173 -25.45 7.29 5.71
CA TYR A 173 -26.19 6.74 4.59
C TYR A 173 -27.71 6.86 4.81
N ALA A 174 -28.41 7.50 3.87
CA ALA A 174 -29.85 7.75 3.96
C ALA A 174 -30.73 6.55 3.55
N GLY A 175 -30.14 5.49 2.99
CA GLY A 175 -30.87 4.28 2.62
C GLY A 175 -31.05 3.31 3.78
N ALA A 176 -31.45 2.08 3.47
CA ALA A 176 -31.62 1.01 4.46
C ALA A 176 -30.73 -0.19 4.13
N VAL A 177 -30.30 -0.93 5.16
CA VAL A 177 -29.61 -2.21 5.01
C VAL A 177 -30.62 -3.30 5.34
N ALA A 178 -30.91 -4.15 4.36
CA ALA A 178 -31.87 -5.24 4.57
C ALA A 178 -31.21 -6.40 5.29
N ARG A 179 -30.01 -6.83 4.85
CA ARG A 179 -29.30 -7.97 5.45
C ARG A 179 -27.87 -8.17 4.91
N ALA A 180 -26.95 -8.58 5.78
CA ALA A 180 -25.73 -9.31 5.40
C ALA A 180 -26.00 -10.81 5.25
N ALA A 181 -25.60 -11.42 4.14
CA ALA A 181 -25.45 -12.87 4.13
C ALA A 181 -24.24 -13.24 5.00
N PRO A 182 -24.31 -14.32 5.82
CA PRO A 182 -23.14 -14.78 6.57
C PRO A 182 -21.96 -15.00 5.63
N PRO A 183 -20.79 -14.38 5.88
CA PRO A 183 -19.63 -14.54 5.02
C PRO A 183 -19.23 -16.00 4.92
N ARG A 184 -18.96 -16.45 3.69
CA ARG A 184 -18.30 -17.71 3.39
C ARG A 184 -16.82 -17.45 3.17
N ALA A 185 -16.00 -18.50 3.15
CA ALA A 185 -14.54 -18.35 3.00
C ALA A 185 -14.12 -17.56 1.74
N ASP A 186 -14.93 -17.60 0.69
CA ASP A 186 -14.66 -17.05 -0.63
C ASP A 186 -15.73 -16.06 -1.12
N GLN A 187 -16.80 -15.81 -0.34
CA GLN A 187 -17.94 -15.02 -0.79
C GLN A 187 -18.56 -14.18 0.33
N VAL A 188 -18.88 -12.93 0.01
CA VAL A 188 -19.69 -12.01 0.83
C VAL A 188 -20.81 -11.44 -0.04
N SER A 189 -22.00 -11.27 0.54
CA SER A 189 -23.13 -10.62 -0.14
C SER A 189 -23.91 -9.73 0.81
N TRP A 190 -24.32 -8.57 0.31
CA TRP A 190 -25.11 -7.57 1.01
C TRP A 190 -26.37 -7.24 0.21
N THR A 191 -27.48 -7.00 0.89
CA THR A 191 -28.70 -6.46 0.28
C THR A 191 -29.03 -5.12 0.92
N VAL A 192 -29.08 -4.07 0.10
CA VAL A 192 -29.27 -2.68 0.54
C VAL A 192 -30.29 -1.97 -0.32
N THR A 193 -31.01 -1.03 0.27
CA THR A 193 -31.87 -0.09 -0.45
C THR A 193 -31.04 1.12 -0.85
N TRP A 194 -31.05 1.44 -2.14
CA TRP A 194 -30.33 2.57 -2.71
C TRP A 194 -30.94 3.90 -2.27
N ALA A 195 -30.10 4.83 -1.86
CA ALA A 195 -30.46 6.22 -1.66
C ALA A 195 -29.49 7.09 -2.47
N PRO A 196 -29.84 8.33 -2.85
CA PRO A 196 -28.88 9.28 -3.40
C PRO A 196 -27.90 9.74 -2.30
N ALA A 197 -26.76 10.30 -2.68
CA ALA A 197 -25.79 10.90 -1.76
C ALA A 197 -25.39 12.23 -2.35
N ASP A 198 -25.39 13.23 -1.49
CA ASP A 198 -25.08 14.61 -1.89
C ASP A 198 -23.56 14.86 -1.86
N GLU A 199 -22.76 13.94 -1.29
CA GLU A 199 -21.33 14.13 -1.05
C GLU A 199 -20.42 13.10 -1.76
N PRO A 200 -19.23 13.53 -2.23
CA PRO A 200 -18.22 12.65 -2.84
C PRO A 200 -17.42 11.81 -1.80
N ALA A 201 -17.72 11.97 -0.51
CA ALA A 201 -17.04 11.27 0.57
C ALA A 201 -17.43 9.78 0.64
N MET A 202 -16.57 8.97 1.24
CA MET A 202 -16.89 7.56 1.53
C MET A 202 -17.96 7.53 2.62
N THR A 203 -19.14 6.99 2.30
CA THR A 203 -20.29 6.87 3.19
C THR A 203 -20.46 5.42 3.63
N PRO A 204 -20.26 5.08 4.90
CA PRO A 204 -20.47 3.71 5.38
C PRO A 204 -21.94 3.29 5.25
N ILE A 205 -22.17 2.12 4.66
CA ILE A 205 -23.51 1.53 4.54
C ILE A 205 -23.70 0.44 5.59
N ALA A 206 -22.76 -0.50 5.69
CA ALA A 206 -22.86 -1.62 6.62
C ALA A 206 -21.47 -2.14 7.02
N ARG A 207 -21.38 -2.69 8.22
CA ARG A 207 -20.19 -3.42 8.68
C ARG A 207 -20.58 -4.72 9.36
N LEU A 208 -19.74 -5.72 9.19
CA LEU A 208 -19.77 -6.94 9.98
C LEU A 208 -18.48 -7.02 10.78
N GLU A 209 -18.59 -7.08 12.10
CA GLU A 209 -17.46 -7.19 13.01
C GLU A 209 -17.44 -8.56 13.69
N ASP A 210 -16.25 -9.02 14.06
CA ASP A 210 -16.11 -10.20 14.91
C ASP A 210 -16.27 -9.86 16.40
N ALA A 211 -16.20 -10.87 17.27
CA ALA A 211 -16.35 -10.68 18.72
C ALA A 211 -15.30 -9.76 19.36
N LYS A 212 -14.23 -9.40 18.62
CA LYS A 212 -13.18 -8.47 19.08
C LYS A 212 -13.37 -7.06 18.50
N GLY A 213 -14.45 -6.80 17.78
CA GLY A 213 -14.69 -5.53 17.08
C GLY A 213 -13.82 -5.35 15.83
N SER A 214 -13.23 -6.43 15.30
CA SER A 214 -12.46 -6.34 14.05
C SER A 214 -13.40 -6.48 12.87
N VAL A 215 -13.36 -5.51 11.96
CA VAL A 215 -14.17 -5.51 10.72
C VAL A 215 -13.80 -6.72 9.86
N LEU A 216 -14.75 -7.62 9.65
CA LEU A 216 -14.67 -8.76 8.74
C LEU A 216 -14.96 -8.34 7.30
N THR A 217 -15.97 -7.51 7.13
CA THR A 217 -16.32 -6.90 5.85
C THR A 217 -17.07 -5.60 6.07
N ALA A 218 -16.84 -4.64 5.19
CA ALA A 218 -17.58 -3.39 5.14
C ALA A 218 -18.15 -3.17 3.75
N LEU A 219 -19.31 -2.53 3.70
CA LEU A 219 -19.90 -1.98 2.49
C LEU A 219 -19.95 -0.46 2.66
N ASP A 220 -19.33 0.25 1.74
CA ASP A 220 -19.30 1.70 1.70
C ASP A 220 -19.79 2.18 0.34
N ARG A 221 -20.14 3.46 0.27
CA ARG A 221 -20.50 4.14 -0.98
C ARG A 221 -19.57 5.30 -1.24
N ARG A 222 -19.30 5.55 -2.53
CA ARG A 222 -18.63 6.75 -2.99
C ARG A 222 -19.22 7.22 -4.31
N GLY A 223 -20.04 8.28 -4.28
CA GLY A 223 -20.74 8.76 -5.46
C GLY A 223 -21.66 7.67 -6.06
N ASP A 224 -21.38 7.29 -7.30
CA ASP A 224 -22.05 6.25 -8.09
C ASP A 224 -21.37 4.86 -7.98
N HIS A 225 -20.45 4.67 -7.05
CA HIS A 225 -19.77 3.40 -6.80
C HIS A 225 -20.10 2.85 -5.42
N LEU A 226 -20.13 1.52 -5.31
CA LEU A 226 -20.13 0.78 -4.05
C LEU A 226 -18.74 0.18 -3.83
N GLY A 227 -18.22 0.34 -2.63
CA GLY A 227 -16.97 -0.26 -2.16
C GLY A 227 -17.25 -1.42 -1.22
N ILE A 228 -16.65 -2.56 -1.48
CA ILE A 228 -16.62 -3.66 -0.52
C ILE A 228 -15.20 -3.77 0.03
N GLU A 229 -15.08 -3.90 1.34
CA GLU A 229 -13.87 -4.32 2.03
C GLU A 229 -14.09 -5.72 2.61
N VAL A 230 -13.05 -6.55 2.56
CA VAL A 230 -13.02 -7.89 3.16
C VAL A 230 -11.73 -7.99 3.92
N ARG A 231 -11.78 -8.42 5.17
CA ARG A 231 -10.59 -8.60 5.99
C ARG A 231 -9.63 -9.57 5.30
N ILE A 232 -8.39 -9.14 5.17
CA ILE A 232 -7.26 -9.96 4.72
C ILE A 232 -6.30 -10.16 5.89
N ARG A 233 -5.40 -11.15 5.80
CA ARG A 233 -4.38 -11.41 6.85
C ARG A 233 -3.53 -10.21 7.19
N ALA A 234 -3.32 -9.31 6.22
CA ALA A 234 -2.59 -8.06 6.44
C ALA A 234 -3.21 -7.17 7.53
N ALA A 235 -4.51 -7.30 7.82
CA ALA A 235 -5.19 -6.57 8.89
C ALA A 235 -4.61 -6.91 10.29
N ALA A 236 -4.14 -8.14 10.51
CA ALA A 236 -3.48 -8.53 11.76
C ALA A 236 -2.18 -7.75 12.01
N LEU A 237 -1.54 -7.28 10.93
CA LEU A 237 -0.34 -6.43 10.98
C LEU A 237 -0.68 -4.94 10.89
N ARG A 238 -1.97 -4.57 10.94
CA ARG A 238 -2.45 -3.19 10.72
C ARG A 238 -1.92 -2.59 9.41
N LEU A 239 -1.80 -3.43 8.38
CA LEU A 239 -1.54 -2.97 7.02
C LEU A 239 -2.86 -2.54 6.36
N ARG A 240 -2.76 -1.87 5.22
CA ARG A 240 -3.96 -1.38 4.52
C ARG A 240 -4.75 -2.55 3.93
N ASN A 241 -6.06 -2.48 4.12
CA ASN A 241 -7.01 -3.38 3.49
C ASN A 241 -7.59 -2.70 2.24
N PRO A 242 -7.41 -3.23 1.03
CA PRO A 242 -7.96 -2.60 -0.16
C PRO A 242 -9.49 -2.70 -0.18
N ALA A 243 -10.16 -1.58 -0.44
CA ALA A 243 -11.56 -1.56 -0.83
C ALA A 243 -11.68 -1.74 -2.34
N TRP A 244 -12.63 -2.57 -2.77
CA TRP A 244 -12.86 -2.79 -4.19
C TRP A 244 -14.14 -2.08 -4.61
N LEU A 245 -14.00 -1.15 -5.55
CA LEU A 245 -15.11 -0.33 -6.04
C LEU A 245 -15.76 -0.99 -7.27
N VAL A 246 -17.09 -0.97 -7.30
CA VAL A 246 -17.91 -1.42 -8.44
C VAL A 246 -18.94 -0.32 -8.76
N PRO A 247 -19.11 0.07 -10.04
CA PRO A 247 -20.10 1.07 -10.40
C PRO A 247 -21.51 0.53 -10.13
N VAL A 248 -22.39 1.38 -9.63
CA VAL A 248 -23.79 1.02 -9.43
C VAL A 248 -24.51 1.12 -10.78
N PRO A 249 -25.25 0.09 -11.23
CA PRO A 249 -26.12 0.22 -12.40
C PRO A 249 -27.15 1.35 -12.19
N PRO A 250 -27.83 1.83 -13.25
CA PRO A 250 -28.94 2.77 -13.08
C PRO A 250 -29.92 2.28 -12.00
N ALA A 251 -30.03 3.05 -10.92
CA ALA A 251 -30.84 2.72 -9.76
C ALA A 251 -31.56 3.97 -9.27
N ARG A 252 -32.84 3.84 -8.97
CA ARG A 252 -33.68 4.89 -8.38
C ARG A 252 -33.59 4.82 -6.85
N PRO A 253 -33.76 5.95 -6.15
CA PRO A 253 -33.95 5.93 -4.71
C PRO A 253 -35.06 4.95 -4.32
N GLY A 254 -34.78 4.04 -3.38
CA GLY A 254 -35.68 2.96 -2.97
C GLY A 254 -35.45 1.61 -3.65
N ASP A 255 -34.67 1.56 -4.73
CA ASP A 255 -34.35 0.29 -5.39
C ASP A 255 -33.52 -0.62 -4.48
N THR A 256 -33.77 -1.93 -4.54
CA THR A 256 -32.97 -2.92 -3.82
C THR A 256 -31.77 -3.35 -4.67
N LEU A 257 -30.58 -3.19 -4.10
CA LEU A 257 -29.31 -3.62 -4.67
C LEU A 257 -28.82 -4.87 -3.94
N THR A 258 -28.42 -5.88 -4.70
CA THR A 258 -27.64 -7.01 -4.19
C THR A 258 -26.19 -6.81 -4.60
N VAL A 259 -25.32 -6.63 -3.62
CA VAL A 259 -23.88 -6.43 -3.80
C VAL A 259 -23.19 -7.71 -3.40
N SER A 260 -22.37 -8.28 -4.27
CA SER A 260 -21.61 -9.48 -3.96
C SER A 260 -20.14 -9.34 -4.30
N LEU A 261 -19.31 -9.96 -3.48
CA LEU A 261 -17.90 -10.16 -3.72
C LEU A 261 -17.60 -11.64 -3.63
N ARG A 262 -16.96 -12.19 -4.67
CA ARG A 262 -16.53 -13.59 -4.72
C ARG A 262 -15.06 -13.66 -5.13
N ARG A 263 -14.26 -14.46 -4.44
CA ARG A 263 -12.87 -14.75 -4.81
C ARG A 263 -12.81 -16.08 -5.55
N GLU A 264 -12.26 -16.07 -6.76
CA GLU A 264 -12.08 -17.27 -7.58
C GLU A 264 -10.76 -17.17 -8.33
N ALA A 265 -9.91 -18.21 -8.23
CA ALA A 265 -8.65 -18.32 -8.97
C ALA A 265 -7.80 -17.03 -8.99
N GLY A 266 -7.49 -16.48 -7.80
CA GLY A 266 -6.67 -15.26 -7.70
C GLY A 266 -7.35 -13.97 -8.20
N ARG A 267 -8.65 -14.03 -8.51
CA ARG A 267 -9.45 -12.86 -8.92
C ARG A 267 -10.52 -12.56 -7.89
N ILE A 268 -10.83 -11.29 -7.76
CA ILE A 268 -11.96 -10.78 -6.99
C ILE A 268 -13.02 -10.34 -7.98
N HIS A 269 -14.16 -11.02 -7.95
CA HIS A 269 -15.35 -10.71 -8.73
C HIS A 269 -16.31 -9.92 -7.86
N LEU A 270 -16.58 -8.68 -8.27
CA LEU A 270 -17.56 -7.81 -7.66
C LEU A 270 -18.77 -7.71 -8.58
N GLY A 271 -19.97 -7.74 -8.01
CA GLY A 271 -21.20 -7.56 -8.74
C GLY A 271 -22.19 -6.72 -7.97
N VAL A 272 -22.86 -5.80 -8.66
CA VAL A 272 -24.06 -5.11 -8.16
C VAL A 272 -25.21 -5.49 -9.07
N ARG A 273 -26.31 -5.94 -8.50
CA ARG A 273 -27.51 -6.33 -9.23
C ARG A 273 -28.73 -5.62 -8.68
N THR A 274 -29.55 -5.07 -9.56
CA THR A 274 -30.91 -4.59 -9.27
C THR A 274 -31.93 -5.60 -9.82
N ALA A 275 -33.21 -5.27 -9.74
CA ALA A 275 -34.25 -6.05 -10.40
C ALA A 275 -34.10 -6.06 -11.95
N GLN A 276 -33.55 -4.98 -12.53
CA GLN A 276 -33.54 -4.73 -13.97
C GLN A 276 -32.14 -4.85 -14.59
N ASP A 277 -31.10 -4.43 -13.86
CA ASP A 277 -29.76 -4.27 -14.39
C ASP A 277 -28.71 -4.94 -13.49
N SER A 278 -27.52 -5.15 -14.06
CA SER A 278 -26.37 -5.61 -13.29
C SER A 278 -25.07 -5.05 -13.83
N THR A 279 -24.15 -4.74 -12.93
CA THR A 279 -22.75 -4.42 -13.24
C THR A 279 -21.86 -5.43 -12.54
N ALA A 280 -20.75 -5.77 -13.19
CA ALA A 280 -19.74 -6.63 -12.60
C ALA A 280 -18.34 -6.13 -12.94
N ARG A 281 -17.39 -6.36 -12.03
CA ARG A 281 -15.98 -6.05 -12.19
C ARG A 281 -15.15 -7.24 -11.70
N SER A 282 -14.04 -7.53 -12.37
CA SER A 282 -13.12 -8.58 -11.93
C SER A 282 -11.69 -8.07 -11.90
N VAL A 283 -11.09 -8.06 -10.72
CA VAL A 283 -9.72 -7.57 -10.49
C VAL A 283 -8.81 -8.73 -10.13
N ALA A 284 -7.66 -8.85 -10.79
CA ALA A 284 -6.63 -9.82 -10.41
C ALA A 284 -5.89 -9.33 -9.16
N VAL A 285 -5.77 -10.21 -8.16
CA VAL A 285 -5.08 -9.93 -6.89
C VAL A 285 -4.13 -11.08 -6.58
N GLY A 286 -2.85 -10.75 -6.50
CA GLY A 286 -1.76 -11.73 -6.45
C GLY A 286 -0.48 -11.17 -5.87
N SER A 287 0.58 -11.97 -5.88
CA SER A 287 1.87 -11.67 -5.24
C SER A 287 2.53 -10.36 -5.72
N GLN A 288 2.25 -9.88 -6.93
CA GLN A 288 2.76 -8.63 -7.46
C GLN A 288 2.10 -7.37 -6.86
N HIS A 289 1.01 -7.52 -6.09
CA HIS A 289 0.19 -6.43 -5.56
C HIS A 289 0.54 -6.03 -4.12
N GLY A 290 1.72 -6.42 -3.60
CA GLY A 290 2.14 -6.07 -2.25
C GLY A 290 2.16 -4.56 -1.96
N TRP A 291 2.29 -3.73 -2.99
CA TRP A 291 2.16 -2.28 -2.87
C TRP A 291 0.79 -1.86 -2.30
N ALA A 292 -0.29 -2.60 -2.55
CA ALA A 292 -1.63 -2.24 -2.08
C ALA A 292 -1.76 -2.28 -0.55
N LEU A 293 -0.90 -3.06 0.12
CA LEU A 293 -0.85 -3.19 1.58
C LEU A 293 -0.24 -1.97 2.27
N ILE A 294 0.53 -1.18 1.53
CA ILE A 294 1.35 -0.08 2.06
C ILE A 294 1.17 1.22 1.29
N ASN A 295 0.33 1.28 0.27
CA ASN A 295 0.17 2.50 -0.53
C ASN A 295 -0.90 3.40 0.13
N PRO A 296 -0.56 4.65 0.54
CA PRO A 296 -1.53 5.56 1.14
C PRO A 296 -2.50 6.14 0.10
N PHE A 297 -2.18 6.03 -1.19
CA PHE A 297 -3.00 6.55 -2.26
C PHE A 297 -4.17 5.59 -2.57
N SER A 298 -5.31 5.84 -1.92
CA SER A 298 -6.62 5.24 -2.24
C SER A 298 -7.11 5.39 -3.71
N PRO A 299 -6.63 6.33 -4.56
CA PRO A 299 -7.04 6.39 -5.98
C PRO A 299 -6.79 5.11 -6.78
N SER A 300 -5.90 4.23 -6.29
CA SER A 300 -5.61 2.94 -6.91
C SER A 300 -6.82 1.98 -6.98
N GLN A 301 -7.89 2.25 -6.23
CA GLN A 301 -9.12 1.45 -6.20
C GLN A 301 -10.19 1.93 -7.19
N ARG A 302 -10.01 3.13 -7.79
CA ARG A 302 -11.00 3.77 -8.67
C ARG A 302 -11.12 3.13 -10.04
N SER A 303 -10.04 2.57 -10.58
CA SER A 303 -10.06 1.95 -11.90
C SER A 303 -9.00 0.88 -12.07
N ASP A 304 -9.28 -0.07 -12.96
CA ASP A 304 -8.32 -1.12 -13.33
C ASP A 304 -7.02 -0.52 -13.90
N ALA A 305 -7.12 0.62 -14.59
CA ALA A 305 -5.96 1.34 -15.10
C ALA A 305 -5.08 1.91 -13.97
N SER A 306 -5.66 2.43 -12.89
CA SER A 306 -4.85 2.90 -11.75
C SER A 306 -4.18 1.75 -11.03
N TRP A 307 -4.89 0.64 -10.84
CA TRP A 307 -4.35 -0.59 -10.25
C TRP A 307 -3.16 -1.12 -11.06
N ALA A 308 -3.32 -1.25 -12.39
CA ALA A 308 -2.26 -1.69 -13.29
C ALA A 308 -1.04 -0.76 -13.29
N ARG A 309 -1.25 0.57 -13.30
CA ARG A 309 -0.14 1.55 -13.25
C ARG A 309 0.70 1.44 -11.99
N TRP A 310 0.08 1.25 -10.82
CA TRP A 310 0.81 1.07 -9.57
C TRP A 310 1.57 -0.25 -9.54
N THR A 311 0.98 -1.34 -10.04
CA THR A 311 1.68 -2.62 -10.17
C THR A 311 2.89 -2.52 -11.11
N VAL A 312 2.74 -1.83 -12.25
CA VAL A 312 3.84 -1.54 -13.19
C VAL A 312 4.96 -0.75 -12.51
N ALA A 313 4.63 0.35 -11.82
CA ALA A 313 5.61 1.17 -11.11
C ALA A 313 6.32 0.40 -9.99
N TRP A 314 5.58 -0.42 -9.25
CA TRP A 314 6.11 -1.29 -8.20
C TRP A 314 7.12 -2.30 -8.75
N LEU A 315 6.75 -3.01 -9.82
CA LEU A 315 7.62 -4.01 -10.45
C LEU A 315 8.81 -3.36 -11.16
N LEU A 316 8.65 -2.17 -11.73
CA LEU A 316 9.75 -1.38 -12.27
C LEU A 316 10.79 -1.08 -11.18
N GLY A 317 10.34 -0.63 -10.00
CA GLY A 317 11.21 -0.37 -8.86
C GLY A 317 11.98 -1.60 -8.37
N TRP A 318 11.30 -2.75 -8.25
CA TRP A 318 11.96 -4.02 -7.94
C TRP A 318 12.95 -4.44 -9.02
N GLY A 319 12.58 -4.28 -10.30
CA GLY A 319 13.45 -4.52 -11.43
C GLY A 319 14.74 -3.72 -11.33
N MET A 320 14.63 -2.41 -11.04
CA MET A 320 15.78 -1.53 -10.84
C MET A 320 16.68 -2.01 -9.70
N LEU A 321 16.12 -2.38 -8.55
CA LEU A 321 16.90 -2.90 -7.42
C LEU A 321 17.67 -4.17 -7.79
N LEU A 322 17.00 -5.09 -8.49
CA LEU A 322 17.57 -6.36 -8.93
C LEU A 322 18.66 -6.16 -10.00
N GLY A 323 18.42 -5.30 -11.00
CA GLY A 323 19.37 -4.98 -12.05
C GLY A 323 20.64 -4.31 -11.51
N TRP A 324 20.45 -3.39 -10.57
CA TRP A 324 21.55 -2.75 -9.84
C TRP A 324 22.38 -3.76 -9.03
N ALA A 325 21.73 -4.68 -8.31
CA ALA A 325 22.43 -5.71 -7.54
C ALA A 325 23.15 -6.73 -8.43
N ALA A 326 22.57 -7.05 -9.59
CA ALA A 326 23.09 -8.04 -10.54
C ALA A 326 24.31 -7.54 -11.35
N ALA A 327 24.48 -6.24 -11.52
CA ALA A 327 25.54 -5.66 -12.34
C ALA A 327 26.96 -6.09 -11.95
N GLY A 328 27.15 -6.50 -10.69
CA GLY A 328 28.46 -6.87 -10.12
C GLY A 328 28.82 -8.34 -10.27
N THR A 329 27.95 -9.13 -10.90
CA THR A 329 28.03 -10.59 -10.87
C THR A 329 28.77 -11.19 -12.06
N GLY A 330 29.07 -10.41 -13.09
CA GLY A 330 29.55 -10.91 -14.39
C GLY A 330 28.53 -11.75 -15.17
N ARG A 331 27.35 -12.02 -14.59
CA ARG A 331 26.26 -12.81 -15.20
C ARG A 331 24.91 -12.13 -15.04
N PRO A 332 24.77 -10.85 -15.45
CA PRO A 332 23.56 -10.07 -15.21
C PRO A 332 22.30 -10.77 -15.77
N LEU A 333 22.38 -11.31 -16.99
CA LEU A 333 21.25 -11.97 -17.66
C LEU A 333 20.64 -13.12 -16.84
N LEU A 334 21.48 -13.94 -16.18
CA LEU A 334 21.02 -15.05 -15.34
C LEU A 334 20.12 -14.56 -14.20
N TRP A 335 20.48 -13.44 -13.58
CA TRP A 335 19.71 -12.82 -12.50
C TRP A 335 18.41 -12.18 -13.00
N GLY A 336 18.43 -11.58 -14.19
CA GLY A 336 17.22 -11.07 -14.85
C GLY A 336 16.22 -12.19 -15.15
N VAL A 337 16.70 -13.30 -15.74
CA VAL A 337 15.88 -14.49 -16.00
C VAL A 337 15.35 -15.09 -14.70
N GLY A 338 16.19 -15.22 -13.67
CA GLY A 338 15.78 -15.72 -12.36
C GLY A 338 14.71 -14.85 -11.69
N ALA A 339 14.82 -13.52 -11.79
CA ALA A 339 13.80 -12.61 -11.28
C ALA A 339 12.46 -12.75 -11.99
N VAL A 340 12.46 -12.87 -13.32
CA VAL A 340 11.24 -13.15 -14.09
C VAL A 340 10.66 -14.51 -13.72
N GLY A 341 11.50 -15.55 -13.60
CA GLY A 341 11.08 -16.87 -13.17
C GLY A 341 10.40 -16.85 -11.79
N LEU A 342 10.94 -16.08 -10.85
CA LEU A 342 10.33 -15.89 -9.53
C LEU A 342 9.01 -15.13 -9.58
N LEU A 343 8.90 -14.09 -10.40
CA LEU A 343 7.63 -13.39 -10.61
C LEU A 343 6.57 -14.36 -11.15
N LEU A 344 6.90 -15.10 -12.21
CA LEU A 344 5.99 -16.07 -12.83
C LEU A 344 5.57 -17.15 -11.83
N LEU A 345 6.52 -17.72 -11.08
CA LEU A 345 6.25 -18.71 -10.04
C LEU A 345 5.34 -18.13 -8.94
N GLY A 346 5.67 -16.95 -8.42
CA GLY A 346 4.89 -16.29 -7.39
C GLY A 346 3.48 -15.97 -7.85
N THR A 347 3.30 -15.56 -9.10
CA THR A 347 1.98 -15.27 -9.67
C THR A 347 1.18 -16.56 -9.88
N ALA A 348 1.81 -17.63 -10.39
CA ALA A 348 1.18 -18.93 -10.56
C ALA A 348 0.72 -19.53 -9.22
N MET A 349 1.54 -19.41 -8.16
CA MET A 349 1.17 -19.83 -6.81
C MET A 349 0.00 -19.03 -6.23
N SER A 350 -0.17 -17.76 -6.61
CA SER A 350 -1.35 -16.96 -6.25
C SER A 350 -2.53 -17.14 -7.22
N HIS A 351 -2.46 -18.12 -8.13
CA HIS A 351 -3.44 -18.38 -9.20
C HIS A 351 -3.71 -17.17 -10.11
N THR A 352 -2.80 -16.21 -10.16
CA THR A 352 -2.86 -15.05 -11.05
C THR A 352 -1.81 -15.19 -12.13
N LEU A 353 -2.13 -14.97 -13.39
CA LEU A 353 -1.09 -14.91 -14.41
C LEU A 353 -0.51 -13.49 -14.46
N ALA A 354 0.82 -13.38 -14.42
CA ALA A 354 1.49 -12.11 -14.67
C ALA A 354 1.12 -11.59 -16.06
N SER A 355 0.74 -10.32 -16.16
CA SER A 355 0.48 -9.72 -17.48
C SER A 355 1.80 -9.42 -18.22
N PRO A 356 1.77 -9.34 -19.56
CA PRO A 356 2.96 -8.93 -20.33
C PRO A 356 3.54 -7.58 -19.89
N ALA A 357 2.68 -6.63 -19.47
CA ALA A 357 3.10 -5.33 -18.97
C ALA A 357 3.85 -5.44 -17.64
N GLU A 358 3.43 -6.34 -16.74
CA GLU A 358 4.10 -6.60 -15.46
C GLU A 358 5.50 -7.18 -15.67
N VAL A 359 5.61 -8.21 -16.50
CA VAL A 359 6.92 -8.82 -16.86
C VAL A 359 7.82 -7.80 -17.56
N GLY A 360 7.27 -7.06 -18.54
CA GLY A 360 7.98 -6.02 -19.26
C GLY A 360 8.50 -4.91 -18.34
N SER A 361 7.74 -4.53 -17.31
CA SER A 361 8.13 -3.51 -16.34
C SER A 361 9.27 -3.96 -15.44
N LEU A 362 9.22 -5.20 -14.95
CA LEU A 362 10.32 -5.79 -14.18
C LEU A 362 11.61 -5.84 -15.01
N LEU A 363 11.51 -6.31 -16.26
CA LEU A 363 12.65 -6.37 -17.19
C LEU A 363 13.19 -4.99 -17.57
N LEU A 364 12.31 -4.02 -17.82
CA LEU A 364 12.72 -2.66 -18.15
C LEU A 364 13.48 -2.02 -16.98
N GLY A 365 12.97 -2.14 -15.76
CA GLY A 365 13.64 -1.62 -14.57
C GLY A 365 15.01 -2.28 -14.38
N TRP A 366 15.07 -3.59 -14.56
CA TRP A 366 16.31 -4.37 -14.52
C TRP A 366 17.32 -3.89 -15.56
N LEU A 367 16.92 -3.74 -16.82
CA LEU A 367 17.77 -3.27 -17.92
C LEU A 367 18.30 -1.86 -17.68
N LEU A 368 17.44 -0.92 -17.25
CA LEU A 368 17.81 0.46 -16.98
C LEU A 368 18.87 0.53 -15.88
N ALA A 369 18.64 -0.13 -14.75
CA ALA A 369 19.57 -0.12 -13.64
C ALA A 369 20.90 -0.82 -13.99
N TRP A 370 20.84 -1.95 -14.69
CA TRP A 370 22.02 -2.64 -15.18
C TRP A 370 22.87 -1.73 -16.09
N ARG A 371 22.27 -1.12 -17.12
CA ARG A 371 22.97 -0.20 -18.04
C ARG A 371 23.61 0.99 -17.34
N LEU A 372 22.87 1.62 -16.41
CA LEU A 372 23.38 2.77 -15.64
C LEU A 372 24.56 2.41 -14.75
N SER A 373 24.64 1.16 -14.32
CA SER A 373 25.71 0.65 -13.47
C SER A 373 26.91 0.09 -14.24
N SER A 374 26.71 -0.42 -15.46
CA SER A 374 27.74 -0.99 -16.32
C SER A 374 28.42 0.03 -17.26
N GLY A 375 27.85 1.24 -17.40
CA GLY A 375 28.43 2.33 -18.21
C GLY A 375 29.66 3.01 -17.60
N ARG A 376 30.43 2.28 -16.79
CA ARG A 376 31.75 2.64 -16.26
C ARG A 376 32.65 1.45 -16.46
#